data_AF-A0A2S6XAE6-F1
#
_entry.id   AF-A0A2S6XAE6-F1
#
_cell.length_a   1.000
_cell.length_b   1.000
_cell.length_c   1.000
_cell.angle_alpha   90.00
_cell.angle_beta   90.00
_cell.angle_gamma   90.00
#
_symmetry.space_group_name_H-M   'P 1'
#
loop_
_entity.id
_entity.type
_entity.pdbx_description
1 polymer ?
#
loop_
_entity_poly.entity_id
_entity_poly.type
_entity_poly.pdbx_seq_one_letter_code
_entity_poly.pdbx_strand_id
1 'polypeptide(L)'
;MTSTSSAAVPPPSPTVEDSWARIGAWLSEHAPVSRALLRPPASPGGIADAERRLGVAFPPELVASLRCHDGVELGEGAPVFALNGPFAGVADIVTNALFLRSVGEEVEDLYDAEDDRELNAYWRHEWLLITQGVAWDAQDGLFLTCRAGDDYGRVGRYFNEDAASFSEWPSLRAALAEFADALERRLPVSGRVPLAFDETLVWEDATPTVKADPTSLLGLAARTPEPEPEPVRPQPEPELPKSGMYATLTMTEPREAEPRQPDLVFAEGVTAEELLLRAGVARRETIRARTHAQAERSAAGLWAASRPLVRAGRCGDWGYLMQAAGTAQLTRPEVLRRLARGTRVVALTKQGPEARLTVYANGMPYARGAQDRLVSSPREDYARLPDGTHVQSIGVDPWPGSTAAYVDLVASLRDSFPIDFDLGALEHALDESLPSALVLPVLEDIPEWSCRPPTYVRHFDLGALVERTPAPRLRTAMAAQLRRLAAETGLVTFPEVSRTLDAVDLGGTPELVEDDALDLRMRTILAEAAAARPALEPSWRRDRNAPGFPATRDDFHAWQLRADAADALRRFLQLPLPVAAATIVHHRLSDDWRRELAEDLAVQ
;
A
#
# COMPACT_ATOMS: atom_id res chain seq x y z
N MET A 1 -49.35 -30.21 13.58
CA MET A 1 -48.48 -30.98 12.68
C MET A 1 -47.37 -30.06 12.23
N THR A 2 -46.28 -30.05 13.00
CA THR A 2 -45.07 -29.27 12.75
C THR A 2 -44.13 -30.13 11.91
N SER A 3 -43.96 -29.79 10.64
CA SER A 3 -42.99 -30.42 9.75
C SER A 3 -41.60 -29.97 10.15
N THR A 4 -40.85 -30.87 10.79
CA THR A 4 -39.41 -30.76 10.97
C THR A 4 -38.73 -30.95 9.61
N SER A 5 -38.18 -29.86 9.06
CA SER A 5 -37.27 -29.92 7.93
C SER A 5 -35.99 -30.63 8.39
N SER A 6 -35.77 -31.84 7.86
CA SER A 6 -34.54 -32.59 8.08
C SER A 6 -33.42 -31.84 7.36
N ALA A 7 -32.51 -31.22 8.13
CA ALA A 7 -31.25 -30.74 7.59
C ALA A 7 -30.52 -31.91 6.94
N ALA A 8 -30.26 -31.81 5.63
CA ALA A 8 -29.48 -32.81 4.92
C ALA A 8 -28.07 -32.86 5.52
N VAL A 9 -27.64 -34.06 5.91
CA VAL A 9 -26.25 -34.32 6.30
C VAL A 9 -25.36 -33.96 5.10
N PRO A 10 -24.36 -33.08 5.23
CA PRO A 10 -23.44 -32.80 4.13
C PRO A 10 -22.76 -34.11 3.70
N PRO A 11 -22.48 -34.30 2.40
CA PRO A 11 -21.79 -35.50 1.94
C PRO A 11 -20.47 -35.69 2.72
N PRO A 12 -20.06 -36.94 3.00
CA PRO A 12 -18.80 -37.18 3.68
C PRO A 12 -17.66 -36.56 2.87
N SER A 13 -16.80 -35.79 3.55
CA SER A 13 -15.63 -35.17 2.91
C SER A 13 -14.73 -36.25 2.28
N PRO A 14 -14.17 -36.00 1.08
CA PRO A 14 -13.35 -36.97 0.37
C PRO A 14 -12.13 -37.36 1.21
N THR A 15 -11.62 -38.59 1.05
CA THR A 15 -10.41 -39.00 1.76
C THR A 15 -9.17 -38.25 1.27
N VAL A 16 -8.05 -38.41 1.97
CA VAL A 16 -6.77 -37.81 1.56
C VAL A 16 -6.33 -38.39 0.21
N GLU A 17 -6.47 -39.70 0.06
CA GLU A 17 -6.16 -40.45 -1.15
C GLU A 17 -7.05 -40.04 -2.33
N ASP A 18 -8.36 -39.86 -2.10
CA ASP A 18 -9.30 -39.37 -3.12
C ASP A 18 -8.90 -37.96 -3.60
N SER A 19 -8.53 -37.08 -2.67
CA SER A 19 -8.13 -35.70 -2.99
C SER A 19 -6.83 -35.68 -3.80
N TRP A 20 -5.83 -36.49 -3.42
CA TRP A 20 -4.59 -36.62 -4.19
C TRP A 20 -4.80 -37.24 -5.57
N ALA A 21 -5.71 -38.21 -5.70
CA ALA A 21 -6.05 -38.78 -7.00
C ALA A 21 -6.66 -37.71 -7.94
N ARG A 22 -7.54 -36.85 -7.42
CA ARG A 22 -8.13 -35.71 -8.14
C ARG A 22 -7.08 -34.68 -8.55
N ILE A 23 -6.24 -34.24 -7.61
CA ILE A 23 -5.13 -33.30 -7.86
C ILE A 23 -4.19 -33.89 -8.93
N GLY A 24 -3.78 -35.14 -8.77
CA GLY A 24 -2.89 -35.82 -9.70
C GLY A 24 -3.49 -35.96 -11.11
N ALA A 25 -4.78 -36.26 -11.22
CA ALA A 25 -5.48 -36.33 -12.51
C ALA A 25 -5.52 -34.96 -13.20
N TRP A 26 -5.93 -33.91 -12.47
CA TRP A 26 -5.98 -32.54 -12.99
C TRP A 26 -4.61 -32.05 -13.46
N LEU A 27 -3.56 -32.26 -12.64
CA LEU A 27 -2.20 -31.88 -13.00
C LEU A 27 -1.69 -32.66 -14.22
N SER A 28 -2.04 -33.94 -14.34
CA SER A 28 -1.62 -34.74 -15.51
C SER A 28 -2.26 -34.25 -16.81
N GLU A 29 -3.49 -33.75 -16.75
CA GLU A 29 -4.22 -33.24 -17.91
C GLU A 29 -3.82 -31.81 -18.28
N HIS A 30 -3.67 -30.93 -17.29
CA HIS A 30 -3.56 -29.49 -17.51
C HIS A 30 -2.17 -28.91 -17.22
N ALA A 31 -1.42 -29.50 -16.30
CA ALA A 31 -0.13 -28.98 -15.84
C ALA A 31 0.95 -30.09 -15.71
N PRO A 32 1.31 -30.78 -16.81
CA PRO A 32 2.16 -31.96 -16.77
C PRO A 32 3.58 -31.68 -16.26
N VAL A 33 4.11 -30.46 -16.43
CA VAL A 33 5.40 -30.05 -15.85
C VAL A 33 5.30 -30.03 -14.32
N SER A 34 4.25 -29.43 -13.78
CA SER A 34 3.97 -29.44 -12.33
C SER A 34 3.70 -30.84 -11.80
N ARG A 35 3.01 -31.69 -12.58
CA ARG A 35 2.77 -33.09 -12.23
C ARG A 35 4.06 -33.88 -12.06
N ALA A 36 5.07 -33.62 -12.90
CA ALA A 36 6.35 -34.33 -12.87
C ALA A 36 7.15 -34.04 -11.58
N LEU A 37 6.91 -32.88 -10.96
CA LEU A 37 7.57 -32.46 -9.71
C LEU A 37 6.92 -33.02 -8.44
N LEU A 38 5.77 -33.71 -8.54
CA LEU A 38 5.24 -34.48 -7.41
C LEU A 38 6.14 -35.69 -7.16
N ARG A 39 6.74 -35.76 -5.96
CA ARG A 39 7.62 -36.86 -5.58
C ARG A 39 6.83 -38.17 -5.47
N PRO A 40 7.50 -39.33 -5.64
CA PRO A 40 6.87 -40.62 -5.39
C PRO A 40 6.46 -40.76 -3.91
N PRO A 41 5.60 -41.74 -3.56
CA PRO A 41 5.25 -42.07 -2.18
C PRO A 41 6.44 -42.19 -1.23
N ALA A 42 6.30 -41.65 -0.02
CA ALA A 42 7.26 -41.83 1.04
C ALA A 42 7.30 -43.30 1.51
N SER A 43 8.49 -43.81 1.79
CA SER A 43 8.63 -45.17 2.32
C SER A 43 8.07 -45.24 3.76
N PRO A 44 7.39 -46.34 4.14
CA PRO A 44 6.92 -46.52 5.52
C PRO A 44 8.05 -46.45 6.55
N GLY A 45 9.25 -46.92 6.19
CA GLY A 45 10.44 -46.85 7.03
C GLY A 45 10.94 -45.43 7.24
N GLY A 46 10.87 -44.56 6.21
CA GLY A 46 11.23 -43.15 6.31
C GLY A 46 10.28 -42.36 7.20
N ILE A 47 8.96 -42.60 7.08
CA ILE A 47 7.96 -41.98 7.97
C ILE A 47 8.22 -42.40 9.43
N ALA A 48 8.40 -43.71 9.68
CA ALA A 48 8.66 -44.20 11.02
C ALA A 48 9.97 -43.67 11.62
N ASP A 49 10.98 -43.40 10.78
CA ASP A 49 12.22 -42.76 11.22
C ASP A 49 12.04 -41.29 11.57
N ALA A 50 11.26 -40.56 10.79
CA ALA A 50 10.90 -39.17 11.08
C ALA A 50 10.12 -39.05 12.39
N GLU A 51 9.12 -39.91 12.63
CA GLU A 51 8.37 -39.97 13.89
C GLU A 51 9.31 -40.20 15.09
N ARG A 52 10.25 -41.15 14.97
CA ARG A 52 11.25 -41.41 16.03
C ARG A 52 12.17 -40.23 16.26
N ARG A 53 12.67 -39.60 15.19
CA ARG A 53 13.60 -38.47 15.27
C ARG A 53 12.95 -37.22 15.85
N LEU A 54 11.68 -36.99 15.52
CA LEU A 54 10.92 -35.84 16.00
C LEU A 54 10.23 -36.09 17.34
N GLY A 55 10.16 -37.35 17.81
CA GLY A 55 9.54 -37.70 19.09
C GLY A 55 8.02 -37.57 19.11
N VAL A 56 7.37 -37.57 17.94
CA VAL A 56 5.92 -37.40 17.78
C VAL A 56 5.35 -38.45 16.84
N ALA A 57 4.10 -38.85 17.05
CA ALA A 57 3.36 -39.70 16.13
C ALA A 57 2.64 -38.83 15.09
N PHE A 58 2.88 -39.08 13.81
CA PHE A 58 2.28 -38.31 12.73
C PHE A 58 0.78 -38.63 12.64
N PRO A 59 -0.08 -37.61 12.51
CA PRO A 59 -1.50 -37.84 12.35
C PRO A 59 -1.80 -38.70 11.11
N PRO A 60 -2.82 -39.59 11.18
CA PRO A 60 -3.12 -40.53 10.10
C PRO A 60 -3.29 -39.87 8.73
N GLU A 61 -3.87 -38.67 8.68
CA GLU A 61 -4.06 -37.92 7.44
C GLU A 61 -2.73 -37.46 6.83
N LEU A 62 -1.73 -37.09 7.65
CA LEU A 62 -0.39 -36.75 7.17
C LEU A 62 0.32 -37.98 6.62
N VAL A 63 0.22 -39.12 7.32
CA VAL A 63 0.79 -40.40 6.85
C VAL A 63 0.15 -40.83 5.54
N ALA A 64 -1.17 -40.70 5.40
CA ALA A 64 -1.89 -40.99 4.16
C ALA A 64 -1.40 -40.09 3.01
N SER A 65 -1.25 -38.78 3.26
CA SER A 65 -0.77 -37.81 2.26
C SER A 65 0.65 -38.15 1.79
N LEU A 66 1.58 -38.43 2.72
CA LEU A 66 2.96 -38.79 2.41
C LEU A 66 3.07 -40.11 1.64
N ARG A 67 2.12 -41.04 1.85
CA ARG A 67 2.03 -42.29 1.08
C ARG A 67 1.45 -42.10 -0.33
N CYS A 68 0.85 -40.96 -0.63
CA CYS A 68 0.53 -40.57 -2.00
C CYS A 68 1.73 -39.91 -2.65
N HIS A 69 2.30 -38.88 -2.01
CA HIS A 69 3.44 -38.11 -2.50
C HIS A 69 4.33 -37.66 -1.33
N ASP A 70 5.63 -37.89 -1.43
CA ASP A 70 6.63 -37.42 -0.44
C ASP A 70 6.96 -35.93 -0.64
N GLY A 71 5.92 -35.08 -0.64
CA GLY A 71 6.01 -33.67 -0.99
C GLY A 71 6.29 -33.43 -2.47
N VAL A 72 6.95 -32.30 -2.76
CA VAL A 72 7.30 -31.89 -4.13
C VAL A 72 8.78 -31.62 -4.27
N GLU A 73 9.30 -31.78 -5.48
CA GLU A 73 10.61 -31.27 -5.85
C GLU A 73 10.53 -29.75 -6.03
N LEU A 74 11.35 -29.01 -5.28
CA LEU A 74 11.39 -27.56 -5.34
C LEU A 74 12.07 -27.11 -6.64
N GLY A 75 11.33 -26.36 -7.45
CA GLY A 75 11.80 -25.83 -8.72
C GLY A 75 10.70 -25.04 -9.42
N GLU A 76 11.03 -24.39 -10.53
CA GLU A 76 10.05 -23.67 -11.34
C GLU A 76 8.90 -24.60 -11.76
N GLY A 77 7.66 -24.14 -11.55
CA GLY A 77 6.46 -24.94 -11.82
C GLY A 77 6.10 -25.96 -10.74
N ALA A 78 6.79 -26.01 -9.60
CA ALA A 78 6.41 -26.90 -8.49
C ALA A 78 4.95 -26.61 -8.03
N PRO A 79 4.12 -27.64 -7.79
CA PRO A 79 2.79 -27.45 -7.24
C PRO A 79 2.85 -26.77 -5.87
N VAL A 80 2.25 -25.58 -5.78
CA VAL A 80 2.07 -24.84 -4.53
C VAL A 80 0.58 -24.75 -4.18
N PHE A 81 0.28 -24.59 -2.89
CA PHE A 81 -1.09 -24.41 -2.41
C PHE A 81 -1.39 -22.94 -2.11
N ALA A 82 -1.65 -22.15 -3.15
CA ALA A 82 -1.85 -20.70 -3.08
C ALA A 82 -0.67 -20.01 -2.35
N LEU A 83 -0.97 -19.17 -1.35
CA LEU A 83 0.03 -18.48 -0.53
C LEU A 83 0.67 -19.39 0.53
N ASN A 84 0.24 -20.64 0.65
CA ASN A 84 0.76 -21.57 1.65
C ASN A 84 2.00 -22.34 1.19
N GLY A 85 2.39 -22.21 -0.09
CA GLY A 85 3.61 -22.81 -0.61
C GLY A 85 3.53 -24.28 -1.02
N PRO A 86 4.68 -24.87 -1.40
CA PRO A 86 4.77 -26.27 -1.81
C PRO A 86 4.60 -27.24 -0.63
N PHE A 87 4.07 -28.44 -0.89
CA PHE A 87 3.94 -29.49 0.13
C PHE A 87 5.29 -30.08 0.51
N ALA A 88 5.58 -30.12 1.80
CA ALA A 88 6.83 -30.63 2.34
C ALA A 88 6.89 -32.17 2.31
N GLY A 89 8.03 -32.74 1.93
CA GLY A 89 8.30 -34.16 2.09
C GLY A 89 8.75 -34.50 3.52
N VAL A 90 8.94 -35.79 3.81
CA VAL A 90 9.38 -36.27 5.13
C VAL A 90 10.68 -35.61 5.57
N ALA A 91 11.67 -35.50 4.68
CA ALA A 91 12.96 -34.89 4.99
C ALA A 91 12.83 -33.39 5.30
N ASP A 92 11.96 -32.69 4.56
CA ASP A 92 11.70 -31.26 4.71
C ASP A 92 10.97 -31.00 6.05
N ILE A 93 9.94 -31.80 6.37
CA ILE A 93 9.21 -31.76 7.65
C ILE A 93 10.18 -31.92 8.82
N VAL A 94 11.07 -32.92 8.76
CA VAL A 94 12.05 -33.17 9.84
C VAL A 94 13.01 -32.00 9.99
N THR A 95 13.53 -31.48 8.88
CA THR A 95 14.49 -30.38 8.88
C THR A 95 13.85 -29.11 9.44
N ASN A 96 12.66 -28.75 8.96
CA ASN A 96 11.94 -27.55 9.37
C ASN A 96 11.50 -27.63 10.83
N ALA A 97 10.98 -28.78 11.27
CA ALA A 97 10.57 -28.97 12.66
C ALA A 97 11.76 -28.82 13.64
N LEU A 98 12.93 -29.40 13.32
CA LEU A 98 14.11 -29.27 14.18
C LEU A 98 14.65 -27.84 14.18
N PHE A 99 14.67 -27.17 13.03
CA PHE A 99 15.07 -25.77 12.93
C PHE A 99 14.16 -24.87 13.76
N LEU A 100 12.84 -24.96 13.56
CA LEU A 100 11.86 -24.12 14.25
C LEU A 100 11.81 -24.38 15.76
N ARG A 101 12.03 -25.63 16.20
CA ARG A 101 12.21 -25.93 17.63
C ARG A 101 13.44 -25.21 18.20
N SER A 102 14.57 -25.21 17.49
CA SER A 102 15.77 -24.51 17.96
C SER A 102 15.55 -23.00 18.07
N VAL A 103 14.85 -22.38 17.11
CA VAL A 103 14.50 -20.96 17.18
C VAL A 103 13.52 -20.71 18.33
N GLY A 104 12.53 -21.58 18.52
CA GLY A 104 11.58 -21.50 19.63
C GLY A 104 12.24 -21.52 21.01
N GLU A 105 13.28 -22.33 21.19
CA GLU A 105 14.10 -22.36 22.41
C GLU A 105 14.85 -21.02 22.65
N GLU A 106 15.30 -20.35 21.58
CA GLU A 106 16.01 -19.06 21.70
C GLU A 106 15.08 -17.89 22.06
N VAL A 107 13.77 -18.01 21.81
CA VAL A 107 12.78 -16.93 22.00
C VAL A 107 11.70 -17.25 23.05
N GLU A 108 11.90 -18.30 23.84
CA GLU A 108 10.94 -18.79 24.85
C GLU A 108 10.55 -17.68 25.85
N ASP A 109 11.50 -16.83 26.26
CA ASP A 109 11.29 -15.72 27.21
C ASP A 109 10.32 -14.63 26.71
N LEU A 110 9.95 -14.63 25.43
CA LEU A 110 9.01 -13.66 24.84
C LEU A 110 7.53 -14.06 25.00
N TYR A 111 7.26 -15.30 25.45
CA TYR A 111 5.92 -15.83 25.60
C TYR A 111 5.58 -16.05 27.07
N ASP A 112 4.33 -15.79 27.44
CA ASP A 112 3.88 -15.97 28.83
C ASP A 112 3.82 -17.47 29.17
N ALA A 113 4.80 -17.94 29.94
CA ALA A 113 4.88 -19.33 30.39
C ALA A 113 3.68 -19.75 31.28
N GLU A 114 2.87 -18.81 31.78
CA GLU A 114 1.64 -19.11 32.53
C GLU A 114 0.40 -19.31 31.62
N ASP A 115 0.46 -18.94 30.34
CA ASP A 115 -0.61 -19.15 29.35
C ASP A 115 -0.28 -20.36 28.44
N ASP A 116 -0.67 -21.56 28.88
CA ASP A 116 -0.47 -22.85 28.19
C ASP A 116 -1.37 -23.08 26.95
N ARG A 117 -2.02 -22.03 26.43
CA ARG A 117 -2.81 -22.14 25.20
C ARG A 117 -1.94 -22.66 24.06
N GLU A 118 -2.49 -23.56 23.26
CA GLU A 118 -1.82 -24.19 22.11
C GLU A 118 -1.01 -23.18 21.27
N LEU A 119 -1.60 -22.03 20.97
CA LEU A 119 -1.04 -20.97 20.11
C LEU A 119 -0.10 -19.97 20.81
N ASN A 120 0.06 -20.03 22.14
CA ASN A 120 0.93 -19.12 22.89
C ASN A 120 2.39 -19.63 22.94
N ALA A 121 3.00 -19.82 21.78
CA ALA A 121 4.42 -20.10 21.63
C ALA A 121 4.88 -19.70 20.22
N TYR A 122 6.17 -19.43 20.08
CA TYR A 122 6.78 -19.25 18.76
C TYR A 122 6.67 -20.52 17.92
N TRP A 123 7.09 -21.66 18.49
CA TRP A 123 6.96 -22.96 17.88
C TRP A 123 6.82 -24.04 18.95
N ARG A 124 5.79 -24.88 18.86
CA ARG A 124 5.61 -26.02 19.79
C ARG A 124 6.38 -27.24 19.29
N HIS A 125 6.84 -28.07 20.21
CA HIS A 125 7.51 -29.32 19.86
C HIS A 125 6.61 -30.20 18.99
N GLU A 126 5.30 -30.22 19.24
CA GLU A 126 4.31 -31.03 18.56
C GLU A 126 3.88 -30.48 17.20
N TRP A 127 4.35 -29.30 16.79
CA TRP A 127 3.99 -28.72 15.51
C TRP A 127 4.93 -29.17 14.40
N LEU A 128 4.34 -29.58 13.28
CA LEU A 128 5.03 -29.98 12.07
C LEU A 128 4.68 -29.01 10.94
N LEU A 129 5.67 -28.37 10.35
CA LEU A 129 5.47 -27.55 9.16
C LEU A 129 5.30 -28.48 7.94
N ILE A 130 4.12 -28.47 7.32
CA ILE A 130 3.72 -29.39 6.25
C ILE A 130 3.70 -28.74 4.86
N THR A 131 3.87 -27.42 4.78
CA THR A 131 4.13 -26.69 3.53
C THR A 131 5.23 -25.64 3.75
N GLN A 132 5.94 -25.26 2.69
CA GLN A 132 7.08 -24.32 2.76
C GLN A 132 6.74 -22.92 2.21
N GLY A 133 5.54 -22.40 2.49
CA GLY A 133 5.21 -20.98 2.29
C GLY A 133 5.58 -20.31 0.96
N VAL A 134 5.58 -18.98 0.93
CA VAL A 134 5.98 -18.20 -0.25
C VAL A 134 7.50 -18.16 -0.40
N ALA A 135 8.24 -18.24 0.71
CA ALA A 135 9.70 -18.21 0.71
C ALA A 135 10.36 -19.55 0.34
N TRP A 136 9.60 -20.64 0.28
CA TRP A 136 10.08 -22.00 -0.02
C TRP A 136 11.06 -22.51 1.03
N ASP A 137 10.94 -22.00 2.25
CA ASP A 137 11.73 -22.36 3.43
C ASP A 137 10.83 -22.47 4.67
N ALA A 138 11.42 -22.41 5.86
CA ALA A 138 10.71 -22.55 7.14
C ALA A 138 10.24 -21.21 7.73
N GLN A 139 10.07 -20.14 6.94
CA GLN A 139 9.61 -18.83 7.43
C GLN A 139 8.09 -18.70 7.49
N ASP A 140 7.37 -19.43 6.64
CA ASP A 140 5.92 -19.39 6.54
C ASP A 140 5.33 -20.70 6.01
N GLY A 141 4.04 -20.92 6.24
CA GLY A 141 3.32 -22.06 5.70
C GLY A 141 2.23 -22.60 6.61
N LEU A 142 1.75 -23.80 6.27
CA LEU A 142 0.79 -24.54 7.07
C LEU A 142 1.53 -25.46 8.02
N PHE A 143 1.15 -25.42 9.28
CA PHE A 143 1.57 -26.39 10.27
C PHE A 143 0.42 -27.32 10.65
N LEU A 144 0.78 -28.46 11.21
CA LEU A 144 -0.15 -29.44 11.72
C LEU A 144 0.29 -29.87 13.12
N THR A 145 -0.65 -29.91 14.06
CA THR A 145 -0.34 -30.25 15.46
C THR A 145 -0.45 -31.75 15.72
N CYS A 146 0.58 -32.31 16.36
CA CYS A 146 0.65 -33.69 16.81
C CYS A 146 0.34 -33.81 18.31
N ARG A 147 -0.17 -32.75 18.95
CA ARG A 147 -0.53 -32.76 20.36
C ARG A 147 -1.74 -33.67 20.54
N ALA A 148 -1.63 -34.65 21.44
CA ALA A 148 -2.75 -35.52 21.78
C ALA A 148 -3.90 -34.69 22.37
N GLY A 149 -5.11 -34.86 21.83
CA GLY A 149 -6.30 -34.12 22.26
C GLY A 149 -7.19 -33.75 21.07
N ASP A 150 -8.08 -32.80 21.30
CA ASP A 150 -9.10 -32.38 20.33
C ASP A 150 -8.51 -31.72 19.08
N ASP A 151 -7.32 -31.13 19.20
CA ASP A 151 -6.62 -30.49 18.08
C ASP A 151 -5.70 -31.46 17.31
N TYR A 152 -5.58 -32.74 17.67
CA TYR A 152 -4.66 -33.67 16.98
C TYR A 152 -4.94 -33.77 15.47
N GLY A 153 -3.98 -33.34 14.64
CA GLY A 153 -4.12 -33.27 13.18
C GLY A 153 -4.76 -31.99 12.64
N ARG A 154 -5.04 -31.00 13.50
CA ARG A 154 -5.58 -29.70 13.10
C ARG A 154 -4.52 -28.87 12.37
N VAL A 155 -4.98 -28.12 11.36
CA VAL A 155 -4.12 -27.29 10.49
C VAL A 155 -4.14 -25.84 10.94
N GLY A 156 -2.96 -25.25 11.09
CA GLY A 156 -2.77 -23.83 11.35
C GLY A 156 -1.86 -23.16 10.34
N ARG A 157 -1.79 -21.83 10.41
CA ARG A 157 -0.89 -20.98 9.64
C ARG A 157 0.20 -20.43 10.54
N TYR A 158 1.41 -20.44 10.01
CA TYR A 158 2.60 -19.90 10.63
C TYR A 158 3.22 -18.85 9.70
N PHE A 159 3.68 -17.75 10.28
CA PHE A 159 4.52 -16.74 9.66
C PHE A 159 5.46 -16.20 10.75
N ASN A 160 6.76 -16.17 10.49
CA ASN A 160 7.78 -15.82 11.48
C ASN A 160 7.64 -14.40 12.09
N GLU A 161 6.94 -13.49 11.41
CA GLU A 161 6.69 -12.12 11.91
C GLU A 161 5.31 -11.96 12.61
N ASP A 162 4.46 -13.00 12.63
CA ASP A 162 3.12 -12.95 13.22
C ASP A 162 2.88 -14.11 14.21
N ALA A 163 1.82 -13.97 15.02
CA ALA A 163 1.39 -15.07 15.88
C ALA A 163 0.76 -16.20 15.07
N ALA A 164 1.14 -17.45 15.38
CA ALA A 164 0.52 -18.62 14.80
C ALA A 164 -0.99 -18.65 15.09
N SER A 165 -1.78 -19.09 14.11
CA SER A 165 -3.23 -19.20 14.25
C SER A 165 -3.77 -20.44 13.57
N PHE A 166 -4.89 -20.98 14.06
CA PHE A 166 -5.56 -22.07 13.37
C PHE A 166 -6.23 -21.58 12.09
N SER A 167 -6.11 -22.37 11.03
CA SER A 167 -6.74 -22.08 9.75
C SER A 167 -8.25 -22.40 9.77
N GLU A 168 -8.94 -22.03 8.70
CA GLU A 168 -10.33 -22.47 8.48
C GLU A 168 -10.45 -23.99 8.22
N TRP A 169 -9.33 -24.67 7.90
CA TRP A 169 -9.30 -26.10 7.67
C TRP A 169 -9.16 -26.87 8.98
N PRO A 170 -10.17 -27.66 9.38
CA PRO A 170 -10.10 -28.41 10.62
C PRO A 170 -9.10 -29.58 10.56
N SER A 171 -8.68 -30.00 9.36
CA SER A 171 -7.73 -31.10 9.17
C SER A 171 -7.03 -31.05 7.80
N LEU A 172 -5.98 -31.86 7.60
CA LEU A 172 -5.26 -31.95 6.33
C LEU A 172 -6.16 -32.45 5.20
N ARG A 173 -7.06 -33.40 5.49
CA ARG A 173 -8.07 -33.86 4.52
C ARG A 173 -8.93 -32.69 4.02
N ALA A 174 -9.36 -31.78 4.90
CA ALA A 174 -10.15 -30.64 4.50
C ALA A 174 -9.36 -29.69 3.59
N ALA A 175 -8.09 -29.41 3.94
CA ALA A 175 -7.21 -28.57 3.12
C ALA A 175 -6.95 -29.17 1.73
N LEU A 176 -6.66 -30.47 1.63
CA LEU A 176 -6.45 -31.15 0.34
C LEU A 176 -7.73 -31.26 -0.49
N ALA A 177 -8.88 -31.46 0.15
CA ALA A 177 -10.17 -31.44 -0.53
C ALA A 177 -10.46 -30.06 -1.15
N GLU A 178 -10.19 -28.99 -0.41
CA GLU A 178 -10.32 -27.63 -0.93
C GLU A 178 -9.32 -27.34 -2.05
N PHE A 179 -8.07 -27.83 -1.94
CA PHE A 179 -7.11 -27.70 -3.02
C PHE A 179 -7.59 -28.40 -4.30
N ALA A 180 -8.10 -29.63 -4.19
CA ALA A 180 -8.66 -30.36 -5.32
C ALA A 180 -9.88 -29.64 -5.94
N ASP A 181 -10.81 -29.16 -5.10
CA ASP A 181 -11.97 -28.39 -5.53
C ASP A 181 -11.55 -27.07 -6.22
N ALA A 182 -10.51 -26.40 -5.71
CA ALA A 182 -9.96 -25.18 -6.29
C ALA A 182 -9.40 -25.45 -7.69
N LEU A 183 -8.61 -26.51 -7.88
CA LEU A 183 -8.08 -26.88 -9.20
C LEU A 183 -9.20 -27.18 -10.21
N GLU A 184 -10.15 -28.04 -9.84
CA GLU A 184 -11.20 -28.51 -10.75
C GLU A 184 -12.22 -27.43 -11.12
N ARG A 185 -12.50 -26.48 -10.20
CA ARG A 185 -13.57 -25.49 -10.35
C ARG A 185 -13.08 -24.05 -10.41
N ARG A 186 -11.76 -23.82 -10.37
CA ARG A 186 -11.11 -22.50 -10.28
C ARG A 186 -11.64 -21.67 -9.10
N LEU A 187 -11.78 -22.31 -7.93
CA LEU A 187 -12.22 -21.60 -6.73
C LEU A 187 -11.06 -20.87 -6.06
N PRO A 188 -11.29 -19.68 -5.48
CA PRO A 188 -10.24 -18.94 -4.81
C PRO A 188 -9.88 -19.59 -3.47
N VAL A 189 -8.58 -19.71 -3.20
CA VAL A 189 -8.01 -20.10 -1.92
C VAL A 189 -7.08 -18.98 -1.45
N SER A 190 -7.33 -18.44 -0.25
CA SER A 190 -6.57 -17.30 0.29
C SER A 190 -6.47 -16.12 -0.70
N GLY A 191 -7.54 -15.86 -1.47
CA GLY A 191 -7.59 -14.79 -2.47
C GLY A 191 -6.89 -15.10 -3.80
N ARG A 192 -6.44 -16.33 -4.04
CA ARG A 192 -5.76 -16.75 -5.27
C ARG A 192 -6.54 -17.83 -6.00
N VAL A 193 -6.63 -17.78 -7.33
CA VAL A 193 -7.26 -18.82 -8.16
C VAL A 193 -6.20 -19.64 -8.91
N PRO A 194 -6.33 -20.97 -8.98
CA PRO A 194 -5.40 -21.79 -9.73
C PRO A 194 -5.76 -21.83 -11.22
N LEU A 195 -4.74 -21.85 -12.07
CA LEU A 195 -4.87 -22.04 -13.50
C LEU A 195 -3.69 -22.81 -14.06
N ALA A 196 -3.91 -23.49 -15.19
CA ALA A 196 -2.85 -24.06 -15.99
C ALA A 196 -2.36 -23.03 -17.00
N PHE A 197 -1.05 -22.77 -17.01
CA PHE A 197 -0.41 -21.93 -18.00
C PHE A 197 0.96 -22.49 -18.34
N ASP A 198 1.25 -22.60 -19.65
CA ASP A 198 2.51 -23.17 -20.16
C ASP A 198 2.87 -24.52 -19.52
N GLU A 199 1.88 -25.42 -19.45
CA GLU A 199 1.99 -26.75 -18.83
C GLU A 199 2.34 -26.76 -17.33
N THR A 200 2.24 -25.61 -16.65
CA THR A 200 2.47 -25.45 -15.21
C THR A 200 1.22 -24.97 -14.48
N LEU A 201 1.11 -25.32 -13.20
CA LEU A 201 0.14 -24.75 -12.27
C LEU A 201 0.66 -23.38 -11.81
N VAL A 202 -0.11 -22.33 -12.09
CA VAL A 202 0.14 -21.00 -11.56
C VAL A 202 -1.07 -20.52 -10.75
N TRP A 203 -0.82 -19.59 -9.84
CA TRP A 203 -1.84 -18.98 -9.00
C TRP A 203 -1.92 -17.49 -9.30
N GLU A 204 -3.10 -17.02 -9.65
CA GLU A 204 -3.38 -15.61 -9.90
C GLU A 204 -4.21 -15.01 -8.78
N ASP A 205 -4.12 -13.69 -8.61
CA ASP A 205 -5.07 -13.00 -7.73
C ASP A 205 -6.49 -13.22 -8.26
N ALA A 206 -7.40 -13.61 -7.36
CA ALA A 206 -8.80 -13.78 -7.71
C ALA A 206 -9.37 -12.44 -8.20
N THR A 207 -10.16 -12.48 -9.27
CA THR A 207 -10.81 -11.29 -9.82
C THR A 207 -11.57 -10.56 -8.70
N PRO A 208 -11.14 -9.36 -8.29
CA PRO A 208 -11.75 -8.67 -7.16
C PRO A 208 -13.12 -8.12 -7.55
N THR A 209 -14.06 -8.13 -6.61
CA THR A 209 -15.32 -7.39 -6.78
C THR A 209 -15.04 -5.90 -6.69
N VAL A 210 -15.12 -5.20 -7.82
CA VAL A 210 -14.96 -3.74 -7.86
C VAL A 210 -16.29 -3.07 -7.55
N LYS A 211 -16.31 -2.19 -6.53
CA LYS A 211 -17.47 -1.35 -6.27
C LYS A 211 -17.67 -0.40 -7.45
N ALA A 212 -18.78 -0.56 -8.18
CA ALA A 212 -19.07 0.21 -9.39
C ALA A 212 -19.18 1.72 -9.12
N ASP A 213 -19.88 2.09 -8.05
CA ASP A 213 -20.10 3.48 -7.65
C ASP A 213 -19.49 3.74 -6.26
N PRO A 214 -18.16 3.90 -6.15
CA PRO A 214 -17.53 4.22 -4.88
C PRO A 214 -17.86 5.66 -4.47
N THR A 215 -17.91 5.88 -3.17
CA THR A 215 -18.16 7.20 -2.57
C THR A 215 -17.08 8.18 -3.03
N SER A 216 -17.49 9.22 -3.78
CA SER A 216 -16.62 10.31 -4.21
C SER A 216 -16.49 11.34 -3.08
N LEU A 217 -15.32 11.39 -2.42
CA LEU A 217 -15.05 12.35 -1.36
C LEU A 217 -14.85 13.75 -1.92
N LEU A 218 -14.23 13.91 -3.09
CA LEU A 218 -14.16 15.22 -3.75
C LEU A 218 -15.55 15.70 -4.22
N GLY A 219 -16.44 14.77 -4.60
CA GLY A 219 -17.83 15.05 -4.93
C GLY A 219 -18.64 15.50 -3.71
N LEU A 220 -18.45 14.85 -2.56
CA LEU A 220 -19.02 15.29 -1.28
C LEU A 220 -18.45 16.65 -0.85
N ALA A 221 -17.14 16.83 -0.96
CA ALA A 221 -16.44 18.07 -0.67
C ALA A 221 -17.00 19.26 -1.45
N ALA A 222 -17.28 19.07 -2.75
CA ALA A 222 -17.86 20.11 -3.61
C ALA A 222 -19.26 20.59 -3.16
N ARG A 223 -19.99 19.78 -2.40
CA ARG A 223 -21.31 20.12 -1.83
C ARG A 223 -21.24 20.54 -0.36
N THR A 224 -20.09 20.39 0.27
CA THR A 224 -19.89 20.72 1.67
C THR A 224 -19.48 22.19 1.76
N PRO A 225 -20.11 23.01 2.62
CA PRO A 225 -19.61 24.35 2.86
C PRO A 225 -18.25 24.29 3.55
N GLU A 226 -17.42 25.30 3.32
CA GLU A 226 -16.18 25.47 4.06
C GLU A 226 -16.49 25.67 5.56
N PRO A 227 -15.71 25.11 6.49
CA PRO A 227 -15.91 25.32 7.92
C PRO A 227 -15.85 26.82 8.28
N GLU A 228 -16.87 27.31 9.00
CA GLU A 228 -16.81 28.66 9.55
C GLU A 228 -15.76 28.75 10.67
N PRO A 229 -15.10 29.90 10.86
CA PRO A 229 -14.25 30.11 12.02
C PRO A 229 -15.09 29.98 13.29
N GLU A 230 -14.67 29.14 14.24
CA GLU A 230 -15.32 29.09 15.55
C GLU A 230 -15.31 30.50 16.17
N PRO A 231 -16.43 30.96 16.75
CA PRO A 231 -16.41 32.16 17.57
C PRO A 231 -15.43 31.93 18.71
N VAL A 232 -14.58 32.93 18.99
CA VAL A 232 -13.66 32.90 20.13
C VAL A 232 -14.48 32.61 21.38
N ARG A 233 -14.42 31.38 21.89
CA ARG A 233 -15.03 31.08 23.19
C ARG A 233 -14.21 31.86 24.22
N PRO A 234 -14.84 32.70 25.05
CA PRO A 234 -14.12 33.31 26.16
C PRO A 234 -13.52 32.18 26.99
N GLN A 235 -12.21 32.23 27.22
CA GLN A 235 -11.60 31.34 28.19
C GLN A 235 -12.34 31.56 29.51
N PRO A 236 -12.84 30.50 30.18
CA PRO A 236 -13.43 30.67 31.49
C PRO A 236 -12.37 31.31 32.40
N GLU A 237 -12.74 32.42 33.05
CA GLU A 237 -11.89 32.99 34.11
C GLU A 237 -11.58 31.88 35.12
N PRO A 238 -10.33 31.75 35.58
CA PRO A 238 -9.99 30.74 36.56
C PRO A 238 -10.80 30.99 37.84
N GLU A 239 -11.83 30.16 38.07
CA GLU A 239 -12.59 30.20 39.32
C GLU A 239 -11.65 29.85 40.47
N LEU A 240 -11.49 30.78 41.42
CA LEU A 240 -10.77 30.52 42.67
C LEU A 240 -11.40 29.30 43.37
N PRO A 241 -10.61 28.29 43.78
CA PRO A 241 -11.14 27.04 44.30
C PRO A 241 -11.95 27.30 45.58
N LYS A 242 -13.21 26.88 45.56
CA LYS A 242 -14.05 26.78 46.76
C LYS A 242 -13.49 25.64 47.61
N SER A 243 -13.29 25.92 48.90
CA SER A 243 -12.58 25.06 49.85
C SER A 243 -12.98 23.58 49.76
N GLY A 244 -12.04 22.75 49.32
CA GLY A 244 -12.07 21.29 49.40
C GLY A 244 -10.65 20.79 49.11
N MET A 245 -10.19 19.74 49.80
CA MET A 245 -8.92 19.12 49.43
C MET A 245 -9.09 18.45 48.07
N TYR A 246 -8.48 19.05 47.05
CA TYR A 246 -8.25 18.40 45.77
C TYR A 246 -6.74 18.28 45.61
N ALA A 247 -6.26 17.09 45.24
CA ALA A 247 -4.89 16.93 44.78
C ALA A 247 -4.81 17.50 43.36
N THR A 248 -4.35 18.74 43.24
CA THR A 248 -4.04 19.33 41.93
C THR A 248 -2.71 18.75 41.47
N LEU A 249 -2.75 17.75 40.59
CA LEU A 249 -1.62 17.43 39.73
C LEU A 249 -1.48 18.60 38.74
N THR A 250 -0.69 19.61 39.11
CA THR A 250 -0.23 20.64 38.16
C THR A 250 0.69 19.97 37.15
N MET A 251 0.09 19.49 36.06
CA MET A 251 0.77 19.16 34.82
C MET A 251 1.28 20.47 34.20
N THR A 252 2.50 20.85 34.59
CA THR A 252 3.47 21.71 33.87
C THR A 252 3.00 23.12 33.44
N GLU A 253 3.95 24.03 33.27
CA GLU A 253 3.74 25.34 32.63
C GLU A 253 3.03 25.18 31.26
N PRO A 254 2.29 26.20 30.77
CA PRO A 254 1.72 26.15 29.43
C PRO A 254 2.83 25.83 28.43
N ARG A 255 2.68 24.67 27.79
CA ARG A 255 3.56 24.16 26.73
C ARG A 255 3.97 25.29 25.80
N GLU A 256 5.27 25.55 25.65
CA GLU A 256 5.76 26.35 24.52
C GLU A 256 5.23 25.68 23.25
N ALA A 257 4.46 26.42 22.46
CA ALA A 257 3.92 25.88 21.22
C ALA A 257 5.10 25.45 20.34
N GLU A 258 5.06 24.22 19.81
CA GLU A 258 6.06 23.78 18.85
C GLU A 258 6.23 24.84 17.75
N PRO A 259 7.48 25.22 17.41
CA PRO A 259 7.72 26.24 16.41
C PRO A 259 7.08 25.81 15.09
N ARG A 260 6.25 26.69 14.51
CA ARG A 260 5.57 26.42 13.24
C ARG A 260 6.59 26.50 12.10
N GLN A 261 6.88 25.36 11.47
CA GLN A 261 7.89 25.22 10.42
C GLN A 261 7.24 24.66 9.14
N PRO A 262 6.39 25.45 8.46
CA PRO A 262 5.68 24.99 7.27
C PRO A 262 6.64 24.81 6.10
N ASP A 263 6.23 24.02 5.11
CA ASP A 263 6.93 24.03 3.82
C ASP A 263 6.79 25.41 3.17
N LEU A 264 7.91 26.00 2.76
CA LEU A 264 8.00 27.31 2.12
C LEU A 264 8.62 27.19 0.73
N VAL A 265 8.06 27.88 -0.26
CA VAL A 265 8.63 27.97 -1.60
C VAL A 265 8.60 29.40 -2.10
N PHE A 266 9.75 29.95 -2.45
CA PHE A 266 9.93 31.30 -2.97
C PHE A 266 10.21 31.25 -4.47
N ALA A 267 9.62 32.14 -5.25
CA ALA A 267 9.85 32.25 -6.69
C ALA A 267 10.15 33.70 -7.11
N GLU A 268 11.21 33.88 -7.89
CA GLU A 268 11.70 35.20 -8.28
C GLU A 268 10.81 35.83 -9.36
N GLY A 269 10.29 37.04 -9.12
CA GLY A 269 9.51 37.79 -10.10
C GLY A 269 8.15 37.18 -10.46
N VAL A 270 7.66 36.19 -9.70
CA VAL A 270 6.34 35.56 -9.91
C VAL A 270 5.34 36.08 -8.89
N THR A 271 4.13 36.42 -9.33
CA THR A 271 3.07 36.90 -8.42
C THR A 271 2.48 35.76 -7.60
N ALA A 272 1.91 36.10 -6.44
CA ALA A 272 1.22 35.14 -5.56
C ALA A 272 0.12 34.35 -6.30
N GLU A 273 -0.67 35.03 -7.14
CA GLU A 273 -1.76 34.41 -7.92
C GLU A 273 -1.24 33.43 -8.98
N GLU A 274 -0.17 33.80 -9.69
CA GLU A 274 0.48 32.92 -10.67
C GLU A 274 1.11 31.70 -9.98
N LEU A 275 1.67 31.88 -8.77
CA LEU A 275 2.20 30.76 -7.99
C LEU A 275 1.11 29.76 -7.59
N LEU A 276 -0.08 30.23 -7.19
CA LEU A 276 -1.21 29.35 -6.91
C LEU A 276 -1.58 28.50 -8.14
N LEU A 277 -1.61 29.10 -9.34
CA LEU A 277 -1.90 28.37 -10.58
C LEU A 277 -0.82 27.33 -10.87
N ARG A 278 0.46 27.71 -10.80
CA ARG A 278 1.59 26.79 -11.02
C ARG A 278 1.65 25.65 -10.02
N ALA A 279 1.25 25.89 -8.76
CA ALA A 279 1.16 24.88 -7.71
C ALA A 279 0.07 23.82 -7.96
N GLY A 280 -0.86 24.06 -8.90
CA GLY A 280 -1.90 23.10 -9.28
C GLY A 280 -3.30 23.47 -8.79
N VAL A 281 -3.58 24.75 -8.51
CA VAL A 281 -4.95 25.21 -8.21
C VAL A 281 -5.79 25.15 -9.49
N ALA A 282 -6.60 24.09 -9.61
CA ALA A 282 -7.45 23.86 -10.77
C ALA A 282 -8.77 24.65 -10.73
N ARG A 283 -9.27 25.00 -9.54
CA ARG A 283 -10.56 25.70 -9.37
C ARG A 283 -10.38 27.05 -8.68
N ARG A 284 -10.46 28.12 -9.47
CA ARG A 284 -10.28 29.50 -8.98
C ARG A 284 -11.29 29.92 -7.91
N GLU A 285 -12.47 29.31 -7.86
CA GLU A 285 -13.50 29.54 -6.83
C GLU A 285 -13.03 29.21 -5.40
N THR A 286 -11.99 28.38 -5.25
CA THR A 286 -11.40 28.04 -3.94
C THR A 286 -10.45 29.11 -3.42
N ILE A 287 -10.02 30.05 -4.28
CA ILE A 287 -9.10 31.14 -3.94
C ILE A 287 -9.83 32.13 -3.03
N ARG A 288 -9.42 32.18 -1.76
CA ARG A 288 -9.94 33.11 -0.74
C ARG A 288 -8.84 33.46 0.26
N ALA A 289 -8.94 34.65 0.84
CA ALA A 289 -7.99 35.09 1.87
C ALA A 289 -8.21 34.30 3.18
N ARG A 290 -7.14 33.73 3.74
CA ARG A 290 -7.16 32.96 5.00
C ARG A 290 -5.90 33.20 5.82
N THR A 291 -6.05 33.24 7.14
CA THR A 291 -4.92 33.07 8.07
C THR A 291 -4.46 31.61 8.05
N HIS A 292 -3.26 31.32 8.57
CA HIS A 292 -2.76 29.94 8.61
C HIS A 292 -3.68 29.03 9.40
N ALA A 293 -4.12 29.46 10.59
CA ALA A 293 -5.01 28.68 11.43
C ALA A 293 -6.39 28.43 10.79
N GLN A 294 -6.91 29.39 10.01
CA GLN A 294 -8.13 29.19 9.22
C GLN A 294 -7.90 28.15 8.13
N ALA A 295 -6.78 28.26 7.42
CA ALA A 295 -6.41 27.34 6.36
C ALA A 295 -6.24 25.90 6.88
N GLU A 296 -5.54 25.70 8.00
CA GLU A 296 -5.40 24.39 8.66
C GLU A 296 -6.76 23.77 9.00
N ARG A 297 -7.67 24.54 9.59
CA ARG A 297 -9.02 24.06 9.91
C ARG A 297 -9.82 23.68 8.67
N SER A 298 -9.80 24.52 7.63
CA SER A 298 -10.48 24.22 6.37
C SER A 298 -9.93 22.96 5.71
N ALA A 299 -8.61 22.77 5.76
CA ALA A 299 -7.92 21.60 5.20
C ALA A 299 -8.21 20.30 5.98
N ALA A 300 -8.47 20.38 7.28
CA ALA A 300 -8.83 19.23 8.11
C ALA A 300 -10.27 18.74 7.87
N GLY A 301 -11.13 19.58 7.28
CA GLY A 301 -12.54 19.27 7.03
C GLY A 301 -12.80 18.47 5.75
N LEU A 302 -14.00 17.88 5.67
CA LEU A 302 -14.49 17.19 4.46
C LEU A 302 -14.49 18.10 3.21
N TRP A 303 -14.62 19.42 3.39
CA TRP A 303 -14.52 20.40 2.29
C TRP A 303 -13.20 20.34 1.52
N ALA A 304 -12.08 20.06 2.20
CA ALA A 304 -10.81 19.88 1.53
C ALA A 304 -10.63 18.45 0.99
N ALA A 305 -11.24 17.45 1.61
CA ALA A 305 -11.09 16.03 1.26
C ALA A 305 -9.61 15.65 1.07
N SER A 306 -8.78 15.97 2.08
CA SER A 306 -7.33 15.71 2.13
C SER A 306 -6.46 16.42 1.07
N ARG A 307 -7.07 17.26 0.21
CA ARG A 307 -6.33 18.06 -0.78
C ARG A 307 -5.43 19.08 -0.07
N PRO A 308 -4.22 19.33 -0.61
CA PRO A 308 -3.33 20.35 -0.05
C PRO A 308 -4.00 21.71 -0.13
N LEU A 309 -3.88 22.48 0.94
CA LEU A 309 -4.29 23.88 0.97
C LEU A 309 -3.04 24.74 1.07
N VAL A 310 -2.79 25.54 0.03
CA VAL A 310 -1.61 26.42 -0.05
C VAL A 310 -2.03 27.87 0.10
N ARG A 311 -1.16 28.67 0.71
CA ARG A 311 -1.32 30.13 0.90
C ARG A 311 -0.20 30.83 0.16
N ALA A 312 -0.51 31.92 -0.51
CA ALA A 312 0.44 32.66 -1.33
C ALA A 312 0.59 34.10 -0.82
N GLY A 313 1.83 34.57 -0.73
CA GLY A 313 2.14 35.94 -0.35
C GLY A 313 3.28 36.50 -1.19
N ARG A 314 3.78 37.67 -0.79
CA ARG A 314 4.88 38.35 -1.46
C ARG A 314 5.86 38.92 -0.44
N CYS A 315 7.15 38.81 -0.76
CA CYS A 315 8.25 39.39 -0.02
C CYS A 315 9.21 40.04 -1.03
N GLY A 316 9.21 41.38 -1.10
CA GLY A 316 9.98 42.12 -2.11
C GLY A 316 9.63 41.71 -3.54
N ASP A 317 10.63 41.28 -4.30
CA ASP A 317 10.48 40.78 -5.68
C ASP A 317 10.15 39.28 -5.77
N TRP A 318 9.98 38.60 -4.63
CA TRP A 318 9.68 37.18 -4.56
C TRP A 318 8.22 36.95 -4.18
N GLY A 319 7.52 36.13 -4.95
CA GLY A 319 6.30 35.50 -4.48
C GLY A 319 6.67 34.29 -3.62
N TYR A 320 5.86 33.98 -2.60
CA TYR A 320 6.06 32.76 -1.82
C TYR A 320 4.78 31.97 -1.66
N LEU A 321 4.93 30.65 -1.51
CA LEU A 321 3.89 29.71 -1.16
C LEU A 321 4.24 29.07 0.17
N MET A 322 3.21 28.78 0.96
CA MET A 322 3.29 27.92 2.11
C MET A 322 2.15 26.92 2.12
N GLN A 323 2.45 25.66 2.44
CA GLN A 323 1.41 24.67 2.63
C GLN A 323 0.90 24.75 4.07
N ALA A 324 -0.40 25.02 4.24
CA ALA A 324 -0.99 25.10 5.56
C ALA A 324 -1.29 23.71 6.12
N ALA A 325 -1.89 22.84 5.30
CA ALA A 325 -2.28 21.48 5.70
C ALA A 325 -2.67 20.65 4.46
N GLY A 326 -3.14 19.43 4.72
CA GLY A 326 -3.45 18.42 3.70
C GLY A 326 -2.22 17.61 3.31
N THR A 327 -2.35 16.84 2.23
CA THR A 327 -1.26 15.95 1.76
C THR A 327 -0.03 16.77 1.38
N ALA A 328 1.17 16.41 1.87
CA ALA A 328 2.43 17.07 1.53
C ALA A 328 2.68 17.03 0.01
N GLN A 329 2.79 18.21 -0.62
CA GLN A 329 2.92 18.32 -2.08
C GLN A 329 3.82 19.46 -2.52
N LEU A 330 3.89 20.55 -1.76
CA LEU A 330 4.49 21.81 -2.20
C LEU A 330 5.97 21.69 -2.61
N THR A 331 6.73 20.84 -1.94
CA THR A 331 8.18 20.65 -2.16
C THR A 331 8.51 19.44 -3.03
N ARG A 332 7.50 18.77 -3.61
CA ARG A 332 7.72 17.67 -4.54
C ARG A 332 8.43 18.15 -5.80
N PRO A 333 9.35 17.35 -6.40
CA PRO A 333 10.08 17.73 -7.60
C PRO A 333 9.20 18.19 -8.75
N GLU A 334 8.05 17.55 -8.98
CA GLU A 334 7.13 17.88 -10.08
C GLU A 334 6.50 19.27 -9.89
N VAL A 335 6.18 19.62 -8.65
CA VAL A 335 5.65 20.94 -8.28
C VAL A 335 6.75 22.00 -8.39
N LEU A 336 7.95 21.72 -7.90
CA LEU A 336 9.09 22.65 -8.00
C LEU A 336 9.48 22.92 -9.47
N ARG A 337 9.43 21.91 -10.35
CA ARG A 337 9.65 22.10 -11.78
C ARG A 337 8.61 23.02 -12.41
N ARG A 338 7.33 22.88 -12.05
CA ARG A 338 6.25 23.77 -12.50
C ARG A 338 6.44 25.20 -11.99
N LEU A 339 6.75 25.37 -10.70
CA LEU A 339 6.95 26.68 -10.08
C LEU A 339 8.15 27.42 -10.70
N ALA A 340 9.25 26.70 -10.97
CA ALA A 340 10.49 27.25 -11.49
C ALA A 340 10.49 27.54 -13.01
N ARG A 341 9.37 27.41 -13.72
CA ARG A 341 9.33 27.70 -15.17
C ARG A 341 9.66 29.16 -15.46
N GLY A 342 10.74 29.39 -16.20
CA GLY A 342 11.22 30.73 -16.57
C GLY A 342 11.70 31.58 -15.38
N THR A 343 11.97 30.97 -14.22
CA THR A 343 12.43 31.68 -13.02
C THR A 343 13.29 30.78 -12.13
N ARG A 344 13.80 31.33 -11.03
CA ARG A 344 14.46 30.60 -9.94
C ARG A 344 13.50 30.43 -8.77
N VAL A 345 13.57 29.25 -8.15
CA VAL A 345 12.77 28.86 -6.99
C VAL A 345 13.68 28.34 -5.89
N VAL A 346 13.38 28.73 -4.65
CA VAL A 346 14.03 28.24 -3.43
C VAL A 346 12.95 27.60 -2.56
N ALA A 347 13.11 26.32 -2.25
CA ALA A 347 12.17 25.56 -1.44
C ALA A 347 12.80 25.14 -0.12
N LEU A 348 12.15 25.42 0.99
CA LEU A 348 12.53 25.00 2.33
C LEU A 348 11.44 24.09 2.89
N THR A 349 11.82 22.91 3.35
CA THR A 349 10.90 21.92 3.91
C THR A 349 11.46 21.32 5.19
N LYS A 350 10.57 20.96 6.11
CA LYS A 350 10.90 20.12 7.26
C LYS A 350 9.93 18.96 7.36
N GLN A 351 10.45 17.74 7.26
CA GLN A 351 9.68 16.50 7.32
C GLN A 351 10.30 15.60 8.39
N GLY A 352 9.69 15.60 9.58
CA GLY A 352 10.19 14.87 10.76
C GLY A 352 11.66 15.21 11.07
N PRO A 353 12.59 14.25 10.92
CA PRO A 353 14.03 14.44 11.17
C PRO A 353 14.75 15.33 10.16
N GLU A 354 14.18 15.57 8.98
CA GLU A 354 14.88 16.23 7.88
C GLU A 354 14.45 17.68 7.73
N ALA A 355 15.42 18.59 7.61
CA ALA A 355 15.24 19.94 7.10
C ALA A 355 16.04 20.09 5.80
N ARG A 356 15.38 20.47 4.71
CA ARG A 356 15.99 20.56 3.38
C ARG A 356 15.71 21.91 2.73
N LEU A 357 16.77 22.55 2.23
CA LEU A 357 16.69 23.68 1.30
C LEU A 357 17.09 23.18 -0.09
N THR A 358 16.25 23.44 -1.09
CA THR A 358 16.41 22.95 -2.46
C THR A 358 16.27 24.11 -3.44
N VAL A 359 17.09 24.16 -4.48
CA VAL A 359 17.05 25.27 -5.46
C VAL A 359 16.76 24.74 -6.86
N TYR A 360 15.77 25.33 -7.52
CA TYR A 360 15.43 25.05 -8.91
C TYR A 360 15.59 26.32 -9.76
N ALA A 361 15.98 26.16 -11.02
CA ALA A 361 15.96 27.24 -11.99
C ALA A 361 15.49 26.72 -13.35
N ASN A 362 14.56 27.45 -13.97
CA ASN A 362 14.00 27.12 -15.28
C ASN A 362 13.47 25.68 -15.36
N GLY A 363 12.83 25.23 -14.27
CA GLY A 363 12.23 23.90 -14.18
C GLY A 363 13.21 22.75 -13.97
N MET A 364 14.46 23.00 -13.58
CA MET A 364 15.47 21.97 -13.31
C MET A 364 16.21 22.23 -11.98
N PRO A 365 16.76 21.19 -11.32
CA PRO A 365 17.62 21.39 -10.15
C PRO A 365 18.79 22.32 -10.48
N TYR A 366 18.92 23.41 -9.71
CA TYR A 366 19.94 24.42 -9.96
C TYR A 366 21.32 23.86 -9.67
N ALA A 367 22.27 24.12 -10.58
CA ALA A 367 23.64 23.61 -10.48
C ALA A 367 23.72 22.09 -10.17
N ARG A 368 22.78 21.29 -10.70
CA ARG A 368 22.66 19.83 -10.43
C ARG A 368 22.49 19.50 -8.92
N GLY A 369 21.79 20.36 -8.18
CA GLY A 369 21.57 20.19 -6.74
C GLY A 369 22.78 20.61 -5.87
N ALA A 370 23.82 21.24 -6.44
CA ALA A 370 24.98 21.67 -5.67
C ALA A 370 24.66 22.74 -4.60
N GLN A 371 23.50 23.39 -4.69
CA GLN A 371 23.01 24.32 -3.67
C GLN A 371 21.99 23.68 -2.72
N ASP A 372 21.69 22.39 -2.86
CA ASP A 372 20.79 21.70 -1.97
C ASP A 372 21.49 21.44 -0.62
N ARG A 373 20.82 21.80 0.46
CA ARG A 373 21.31 21.61 1.83
C ARG A 373 20.32 20.71 2.56
N LEU A 374 20.82 19.63 3.16
CA LEU A 374 20.03 18.69 3.95
C LEU A 374 20.65 18.57 5.34
N VAL A 375 19.84 18.75 6.36
CA VAL A 375 20.16 18.40 7.74
C VAL A 375 19.20 17.32 8.19
N SER A 376 19.75 16.22 8.70
CA SER A 376 18.96 15.15 9.31
C SER A 376 19.32 15.06 10.79
N SER A 377 18.33 15.22 11.66
CA SER A 377 18.46 15.08 13.11
C SER A 377 17.97 13.71 13.55
N PRO A 378 18.65 13.02 14.47
CA PRO A 378 18.11 11.84 15.12
C PRO A 378 16.98 12.20 16.10
N ARG A 379 16.20 11.20 16.50
CA ARG A 379 15.07 11.36 17.43
C ARG A 379 15.63 11.47 18.84
N GLU A 380 15.38 12.58 19.51
CA GLU A 380 15.82 12.79 20.88
C GLU A 380 14.61 12.81 21.82
N ASP A 381 14.12 11.61 22.16
CA ASP A 381 13.02 11.44 23.12
C ASP A 381 13.49 11.41 24.57
N TYR A 382 14.80 11.51 24.83
CA TYR A 382 15.38 11.25 26.15
C TYR A 382 16.22 12.41 26.67
N ALA A 383 15.94 12.84 27.90
CA ALA A 383 16.79 13.77 28.63
C ALA A 383 17.75 12.99 29.53
N ARG A 384 19.03 13.38 29.54
CA ARG A 384 20.03 12.81 30.46
C ARG A 384 20.04 13.61 31.77
N LEU A 385 19.67 12.95 32.86
CA LEU A 385 19.71 13.52 34.21
C LEU A 385 21.17 13.69 34.70
N PRO A 386 21.43 14.54 35.70
CA PRO A 386 22.78 14.79 36.24
C PRO A 386 23.48 13.55 36.80
N ASP A 387 22.72 12.54 37.22
CA ASP A 387 23.22 11.24 37.67
C ASP A 387 23.56 10.27 36.52
N GLY A 388 23.30 10.68 35.27
CA GLY A 388 23.55 9.93 34.05
C GLY A 388 22.35 9.16 33.50
N THR A 389 21.22 9.11 34.22
CA THR A 389 20.01 8.36 33.83
C THR A 389 19.33 9.01 32.63
N HIS A 390 18.83 8.21 31.69
CA HIS A 390 18.04 8.72 30.54
C HIS A 390 16.56 8.56 30.84
N VAL A 391 15.79 9.65 30.78
CA VAL A 391 14.34 9.64 31.00
C VAL A 391 13.63 10.10 29.74
N GLN A 392 12.56 9.39 29.34
CA GLN A 392 11.75 9.81 28.21
C GLN A 392 11.11 11.16 28.53
N SER A 393 11.51 12.20 27.79
CA SER A 393 11.04 13.56 28.02
C SER A 393 9.84 13.85 27.15
N ILE A 394 8.65 13.75 27.75
CA ILE A 394 7.41 14.12 27.07
C ILE A 394 7.39 15.65 26.91
N GLY A 395 7.31 16.12 25.66
CA GLY A 395 7.17 17.55 25.35
C GLY A 395 8.46 18.26 24.89
N VAL A 396 9.57 17.54 24.75
CA VAL A 396 10.77 18.04 24.06
C VAL A 396 10.58 17.87 22.55
N ASP A 397 11.11 18.83 21.78
CA ASP A 397 11.18 18.69 20.32
C ASP A 397 11.91 17.38 19.98
N PRO A 398 11.24 16.43 19.31
CA PRO A 398 11.86 15.14 19.00
C PRO A 398 13.00 15.27 17.99
N TRP A 399 13.16 16.39 17.29
CA TRP A 399 14.15 16.57 16.21
C TRP A 399 14.90 17.90 16.32
N PRO A 400 15.57 18.20 17.46
CA PRO A 400 16.07 19.53 17.79
C PRO A 400 17.07 20.07 16.76
N GLY A 401 17.92 19.20 16.20
CA GLY A 401 18.88 19.61 15.17
C GLY A 401 18.23 20.06 13.86
N SER A 402 17.13 19.41 13.46
CA SER A 402 16.40 19.74 12.23
C SER A 402 15.58 21.01 12.40
N THR A 403 15.04 21.22 13.61
CA THR A 403 14.29 22.42 13.99
C THR A 403 15.22 23.63 14.02
N ALA A 404 16.40 23.52 14.65
CA ALA A 404 17.42 24.56 14.62
C ALA A 404 17.90 24.83 13.19
N ALA A 405 18.15 23.78 12.40
CA ALA A 405 18.56 23.93 11.01
C ALA A 405 17.52 24.64 10.14
N TYR A 406 16.22 24.37 10.33
CA TYR A 406 15.17 25.10 9.63
C TYR A 406 15.22 26.59 9.95
N VAL A 407 15.37 26.96 11.23
CA VAL A 407 15.49 28.36 11.68
C VAL A 407 16.72 29.03 11.06
N ASP A 408 17.85 28.36 11.09
CA ASP A 408 19.09 28.85 10.48
C ASP A 408 18.96 29.03 8.96
N LEU A 409 18.26 28.11 8.29
CA LEU A 409 18.03 28.19 6.85
C LEU A 409 17.14 29.39 6.51
N VAL A 410 16.07 29.65 7.27
CA VAL A 410 15.25 30.87 7.11
C VAL A 410 16.11 32.12 7.29
N ALA A 411 16.90 32.20 8.36
CA ALA A 411 17.78 33.35 8.60
C ALA A 411 18.81 33.54 7.49
N SER A 412 19.30 32.45 6.89
CA SER A 412 20.27 32.49 5.79
C SER A 412 19.68 32.88 4.43
N LEU A 413 18.33 32.96 4.31
CA LEU A 413 17.67 33.25 3.05
C LEU A 413 18.15 34.56 2.48
N ARG A 414 18.19 35.64 3.26
CA ARG A 414 18.60 37.00 2.84
C ARG A 414 20.04 37.10 2.36
N ASP A 415 20.94 36.33 2.96
CA ASP A 415 22.37 36.34 2.63
C ASP A 415 22.67 35.48 1.40
N SER A 416 21.98 34.35 1.26
CA SER A 416 22.21 33.36 0.19
C SER A 416 21.38 33.67 -1.07
N PHE A 417 20.21 34.26 -0.88
CA PHE A 417 19.25 34.65 -1.88
C PHE A 417 18.77 36.08 -1.55
N PRO A 418 18.48 36.96 -2.52
CA PRO A 418 17.96 38.30 -2.20
C PRO A 418 16.48 38.24 -1.75
N ILE A 419 16.16 37.43 -0.73
CA ILE A 419 14.84 37.15 -0.16
C ILE A 419 14.82 37.73 1.26
N ASP A 420 14.09 38.84 1.46
CA ASP A 420 14.00 39.52 2.76
C ASP A 420 12.91 38.90 3.65
N PHE A 421 13.10 37.61 3.99
CA PHE A 421 12.12 36.81 4.74
C PHE A 421 12.79 36.17 5.96
N ASP A 422 12.61 36.78 7.13
CA ASP A 422 13.12 36.30 8.41
C ASP A 422 12.02 35.60 9.24
N LEU A 423 12.33 35.23 10.49
CA LEU A 423 11.36 34.61 11.39
C LEU A 423 10.19 35.54 11.74
N GLY A 424 10.42 36.84 11.86
CA GLY A 424 9.35 37.80 12.11
C GLY A 424 8.39 37.92 10.92
N ALA A 425 8.94 37.89 9.70
CA ALA A 425 8.15 37.81 8.47
C ALA A 425 7.35 36.50 8.37
N LEU A 426 7.91 35.38 8.83
CA LEU A 426 7.20 34.10 8.92
C LEU A 426 6.04 34.17 9.91
N GLU A 427 6.26 34.67 11.12
CA GLU A 427 5.20 34.88 12.12
C GLU A 427 4.09 35.78 11.59
N HIS A 428 4.46 36.90 10.95
CA HIS A 428 3.49 37.78 10.32
C HIS A 428 2.69 37.07 9.22
N ALA A 429 3.36 36.33 8.33
CA ALA A 429 2.71 35.58 7.26
C ALA A 429 1.76 34.49 7.78
N LEU A 430 2.02 33.92 8.95
CA LEU A 430 1.12 32.94 9.59
C LEU A 430 -0.18 33.60 10.06
N ASP A 431 -0.12 34.82 10.59
CA ASP A 431 -1.28 35.55 11.11
C ASP A 431 -2.01 36.38 10.04
N GLU A 432 -1.31 36.79 8.98
CA GLU A 432 -1.88 37.58 7.89
C GLU A 432 -2.93 36.80 7.10
N SER A 433 -3.98 37.47 6.61
CA SER A 433 -4.95 36.84 5.73
C SER A 433 -4.46 36.87 4.27
N LEU A 434 -3.96 35.73 3.80
CA LEU A 434 -3.31 35.59 2.49
C LEU A 434 -4.18 34.83 1.49
N PRO A 435 -4.14 35.15 0.17
CA PRO A 435 -4.76 34.33 -0.87
C PRO A 435 -4.40 32.86 -0.71
N SER A 436 -5.41 32.03 -0.51
CA SER A 436 -5.25 30.60 -0.20
C SER A 436 -6.19 29.78 -1.07
N ALA A 437 -5.77 28.60 -1.50
CA ALA A 437 -6.57 27.77 -2.41
C ALA A 437 -6.26 26.28 -2.29
N LEU A 438 -7.24 25.46 -2.66
CA LEU A 438 -7.08 24.01 -2.71
C LEU A 438 -6.33 23.62 -3.98
N VAL A 439 -5.29 22.82 -3.80
CA VAL A 439 -4.48 22.27 -4.88
C VAL A 439 -5.06 20.93 -5.30
N LEU A 440 -5.15 20.72 -6.61
CA LEU A 440 -5.27 19.37 -7.14
C LEU A 440 -3.84 18.83 -7.30
N PRO A 441 -3.43 17.76 -6.59
CA PRO A 441 -2.06 17.25 -6.65
C PRO A 441 -1.58 17.04 -8.09
N VAL A 442 -0.32 17.38 -8.36
CA VAL A 442 0.32 17.15 -9.67
C VAL A 442 0.71 15.68 -9.79
N LEU A 443 0.59 15.10 -10.99
CA LEU A 443 1.00 13.72 -11.25
C LEU A 443 2.49 13.54 -10.90
N GLU A 444 2.81 12.43 -10.25
CA GLU A 444 4.19 12.01 -9.97
C GLU A 444 4.95 11.68 -11.25
N ASP A 445 6.25 11.95 -11.27
CA ASP A 445 7.10 11.46 -12.33
C ASP A 445 7.03 9.93 -12.40
N ILE A 446 7.09 9.40 -13.61
CA ILE A 446 7.26 7.96 -13.79
C ILE A 446 8.68 7.63 -13.32
N PRO A 447 8.86 6.80 -12.28
CA PRO A 447 10.19 6.52 -11.75
C PRO A 447 11.08 5.85 -12.78
N GLU A 448 12.34 6.28 -12.89
CA GLU A 448 13.29 5.75 -13.89
C GLU A 448 13.47 4.23 -13.82
N TRP A 449 13.43 3.66 -12.61
CA TRP A 449 13.53 2.20 -12.41
C TRP A 449 12.35 1.44 -13.04
N SER A 450 11.19 2.09 -13.18
CA SER A 450 9.98 1.53 -13.79
C SER A 450 9.90 1.76 -15.31
N CYS A 451 10.88 2.47 -15.90
CA CYS A 451 10.95 2.75 -17.33
C CYS A 451 11.68 1.68 -18.14
N ARG A 452 12.09 0.58 -17.50
CA ARG A 452 12.76 -0.56 -18.15
C ARG A 452 11.76 -1.69 -18.35
N PRO A 453 11.72 -2.35 -19.52
CA PRO A 453 10.78 -3.43 -19.75
C PRO A 453 11.16 -4.64 -18.90
N PRO A 454 10.24 -5.20 -18.09
CA PRO A 454 10.49 -6.46 -17.41
C PRO A 454 10.39 -7.62 -18.40
N THR A 455 11.17 -8.68 -18.17
CA THR A 455 11.08 -9.93 -18.95
C THR A 455 9.81 -10.70 -18.61
N TYR A 456 9.45 -10.75 -17.33
CA TYR A 456 8.27 -11.47 -16.84
C TYR A 456 7.28 -10.53 -16.16
N VAL A 457 5.99 -10.81 -16.34
CA VAL A 457 4.89 -10.19 -15.61
C VAL A 457 3.88 -11.27 -15.23
N ARG A 458 3.52 -11.41 -13.95
CA ARG A 458 2.54 -12.41 -13.48
C ARG A 458 2.79 -13.80 -14.10
N HIS A 459 3.98 -14.39 -13.97
CA HIS A 459 4.31 -15.70 -14.57
C HIS A 459 4.18 -15.79 -16.11
N PHE A 460 4.19 -14.66 -16.83
CA PHE A 460 4.12 -14.61 -18.28
C PHE A 460 5.40 -13.99 -18.85
N ASP A 461 6.02 -14.66 -19.83
CA ASP A 461 7.19 -14.15 -20.54
C ASP A 461 6.79 -13.07 -21.56
N LEU A 462 6.76 -11.84 -21.07
CA LEU A 462 6.47 -10.65 -21.87
C LEU A 462 7.63 -10.34 -22.83
N GLY A 463 8.86 -10.62 -22.43
CA GLY A 463 10.06 -10.43 -23.27
C GLY A 463 9.95 -11.22 -24.57
N ALA A 464 9.69 -12.53 -24.46
CA ALA A 464 9.50 -13.39 -25.62
C ALA A 464 8.30 -12.98 -26.48
N LEU A 465 7.21 -12.48 -25.87
CA LEU A 465 6.07 -11.94 -26.63
C LEU A 465 6.47 -10.71 -27.45
N VAL A 466 7.20 -9.77 -26.84
CA VAL A 466 7.66 -8.54 -27.49
C VAL A 466 8.61 -8.85 -28.64
N GLU A 467 9.54 -9.78 -28.46
CA GLU A 467 10.51 -10.17 -29.50
C GLU A 467 9.84 -10.82 -30.72
N ARG A 468 8.82 -11.65 -30.51
CA ARG A 468 8.16 -12.39 -31.59
C ARG A 468 7.02 -11.63 -32.29
N THR A 469 6.57 -10.51 -31.73
CA THR A 469 5.36 -9.81 -32.20
C THR A 469 5.69 -8.47 -32.86
N PRO A 470 5.28 -8.21 -34.12
CA PRO A 470 5.46 -6.91 -34.75
C PRO A 470 4.83 -5.77 -33.94
N ALA A 471 5.54 -4.64 -33.83
CA ALA A 471 5.12 -3.51 -32.99
C ALA A 471 3.68 -3.00 -33.23
N PRO A 472 3.16 -2.88 -34.47
CA PRO A 472 1.78 -2.47 -34.69
C PRO A 472 0.76 -3.46 -34.10
N ARG A 473 1.00 -4.76 -34.27
CA ARG A 473 0.14 -5.83 -33.75
C ARG A 473 0.15 -5.85 -32.22
N LEU A 474 1.34 -5.74 -31.62
CA LEU A 474 1.47 -5.64 -30.17
C LEU A 474 0.74 -4.39 -29.65
N ARG A 475 0.83 -3.25 -30.35
CA ARG A 475 0.17 -2.02 -29.94
C ARG A 475 -1.34 -2.16 -29.93
N THR A 476 -1.92 -2.75 -30.99
CA THR A 476 -3.37 -3.01 -31.08
C THR A 476 -3.83 -3.97 -29.98
N ALA A 477 -3.10 -5.05 -29.74
CA ALA A 477 -3.43 -5.98 -28.66
C ALA A 477 -3.37 -5.30 -27.29
N MET A 478 -2.32 -4.51 -27.01
CA MET A 478 -2.21 -3.77 -25.74
C MET A 478 -3.26 -2.67 -25.59
N ALA A 479 -3.70 -2.03 -26.68
CA ALA A 479 -4.82 -1.10 -26.65
C ALA A 479 -6.12 -1.79 -26.23
N ALA A 480 -6.41 -2.96 -26.80
CA ALA A 480 -7.58 -3.77 -26.40
C ALA A 480 -7.50 -4.18 -24.92
N GLN A 481 -6.34 -4.63 -24.46
CA GLN A 481 -6.10 -4.98 -23.04
C GLN A 481 -6.26 -3.77 -22.11
N LEU A 482 -5.76 -2.60 -22.50
CA LEU A 482 -5.93 -1.34 -21.75
C LEU A 482 -7.40 -0.93 -21.69
N ARG A 483 -8.17 -1.14 -22.76
CA ARG A 483 -9.60 -0.87 -22.79
C ARG A 483 -10.37 -1.79 -21.85
N ARG A 484 -10.03 -3.09 -21.82
CA ARG A 484 -10.58 -4.05 -20.86
C ARG A 484 -10.25 -3.65 -19.42
N LEU A 485 -9.00 -3.29 -19.13
CA LEU A 485 -8.57 -2.76 -17.83
C LEU A 485 -9.41 -1.53 -17.41
N ALA A 486 -9.62 -0.59 -18.33
CA ALA A 486 -10.41 0.60 -18.05
C ALA A 486 -11.89 0.25 -17.78
N ALA A 487 -12.44 -0.79 -18.41
CA ALA A 487 -13.78 -1.28 -18.15
C ALA A 487 -13.90 -2.00 -16.80
N GLU A 488 -12.95 -2.89 -16.49
CA GLU A 488 -12.87 -3.66 -15.24
C GLU A 488 -12.83 -2.76 -14.00
N THR A 489 -12.10 -1.65 -14.08
CA THR A 489 -11.96 -0.67 -12.99
C THR A 489 -13.04 0.41 -12.97
N GLY A 490 -13.89 0.46 -14.00
CA GLY A 490 -14.85 1.54 -14.22
C GLY A 490 -14.22 2.88 -14.65
N LEU A 491 -12.93 2.91 -14.96
CA LEU A 491 -12.25 4.10 -15.49
C LEU A 491 -12.86 4.58 -16.82
N VAL A 492 -13.41 3.67 -17.63
CA VAL A 492 -14.07 3.99 -18.91
C VAL A 492 -15.29 4.90 -18.76
N THR A 493 -15.85 5.02 -17.55
CA THR A 493 -17.01 5.89 -17.27
C THR A 493 -16.69 7.38 -17.41
N PHE A 494 -15.40 7.76 -17.36
CA PHE A 494 -14.98 9.15 -17.54
C PHE A 494 -14.89 9.52 -19.03
N PRO A 495 -15.62 10.56 -19.51
CA PRO A 495 -15.66 10.90 -20.93
C PRO A 495 -14.31 11.29 -21.54
N GLU A 496 -13.40 11.86 -20.74
CA GLU A 496 -12.05 12.20 -21.19
C GLU A 496 -11.21 10.94 -21.45
N VAL A 497 -11.38 9.91 -20.61
CA VAL A 497 -10.71 8.62 -20.76
C VAL A 497 -11.28 7.86 -21.94
N SER A 498 -12.62 7.73 -22.02
CA SER A 498 -13.29 7.00 -23.09
C SER A 498 -12.91 7.54 -24.48
N ARG A 499 -12.93 8.87 -24.67
CA ARG A 499 -12.48 9.52 -25.92
C ARG A 499 -11.01 9.25 -26.24
N THR A 500 -10.15 9.18 -25.23
CA THR A 500 -8.73 8.88 -25.41
C THR A 500 -8.54 7.43 -25.87
N LEU A 501 -9.26 6.49 -25.26
CA LEU A 501 -9.25 5.08 -25.66
C LEU A 501 -9.83 4.89 -27.08
N ASP A 502 -10.89 5.61 -27.45
CA ASP A 502 -11.42 5.61 -28.83
C ASP A 502 -10.35 6.05 -29.84
N ALA A 503 -9.61 7.13 -29.53
CA ALA A 503 -8.55 7.62 -30.41
C ALA A 503 -7.38 6.61 -30.51
N VAL A 504 -7.05 5.92 -29.41
CA VAL A 504 -6.04 4.86 -29.38
C VAL A 504 -6.44 3.66 -30.24
N ASP A 505 -7.70 3.21 -30.15
CA ASP A 505 -8.21 2.08 -30.93
C ASP A 505 -8.21 2.37 -32.44
N LEU A 506 -8.39 3.64 -32.82
CA LEU A 506 -8.26 4.10 -34.21
C LEU A 506 -6.79 4.23 -34.68
N GLY A 507 -5.82 3.80 -33.86
CA GLY A 507 -4.39 3.85 -34.16
C GLY A 507 -3.71 5.17 -33.80
N GLY A 508 -4.40 6.08 -33.10
CA GLY A 508 -3.87 7.36 -32.66
C GLY A 508 -2.83 7.26 -31.53
N THR A 509 -2.10 8.36 -31.34
CA THR A 509 -1.18 8.59 -30.22
C THR A 509 -1.53 9.91 -29.54
N PRO A 510 -2.63 9.98 -28.77
CA PRO A 510 -3.00 11.19 -28.05
C PRO A 510 -1.88 11.65 -27.13
N GLU A 511 -1.62 12.96 -27.09
CA GLU A 511 -0.65 13.54 -26.16
C GLU A 511 -1.33 13.84 -24.82
N LEU A 512 -0.66 13.51 -23.71
CA LEU A 512 -1.09 13.92 -22.38
C LEU A 512 -0.52 15.32 -22.10
N VAL A 513 -1.35 16.34 -22.30
CA VAL A 513 -1.01 17.74 -22.07
C VAL A 513 -1.32 18.12 -20.61
N GLU A 514 -0.43 18.88 -19.98
CA GLU A 514 -0.60 19.35 -18.62
C GLU A 514 -1.82 20.27 -18.48
N ASP A 515 -2.58 20.10 -17.39
CA ASP A 515 -3.79 20.88 -17.07
C ASP A 515 -4.94 20.76 -18.11
N ASP A 516 -4.78 19.93 -19.14
CA ASP A 516 -5.87 19.54 -20.04
C ASP A 516 -6.85 18.57 -19.36
N ALA A 517 -7.99 18.33 -20.02
CA ALA A 517 -9.10 17.57 -19.43
C ALA A 517 -8.71 16.15 -18.97
N LEU A 518 -7.81 15.46 -19.70
CA LEU A 518 -7.33 14.13 -19.32
C LEU A 518 -6.39 14.19 -18.11
N ASP A 519 -5.44 15.14 -18.08
CA ASP A 519 -4.52 15.35 -16.94
C ASP A 519 -5.30 15.68 -15.65
N LEU A 520 -6.23 16.63 -15.72
CA LEU A 520 -7.08 17.01 -14.60
C LEU A 520 -7.92 15.83 -14.11
N ARG A 521 -8.39 14.96 -15.02
CA ARG A 521 -9.12 13.74 -14.65
C ARG A 521 -8.23 12.76 -13.89
N MET A 522 -7.04 12.45 -14.41
CA MET A 522 -6.09 11.54 -13.76
C MET A 522 -5.72 12.03 -12.35
N ARG A 523 -5.43 13.33 -12.22
CA ARG A 523 -5.14 13.98 -10.92
C ARG A 523 -6.32 13.94 -9.96
N THR A 524 -7.54 14.10 -10.47
CA THR A 524 -8.77 13.96 -9.66
C THR A 524 -8.94 12.54 -9.12
N ILE A 525 -8.68 11.52 -9.94
CA ILE A 525 -8.76 10.12 -9.51
C ILE A 525 -7.73 9.81 -8.42
N LEU A 526 -6.49 10.28 -8.58
CA LEU A 526 -5.45 10.14 -7.55
C LEU A 526 -5.84 10.87 -6.25
N ALA A 527 -6.44 12.07 -6.37
CA ALA A 527 -6.91 12.81 -5.21
C ALA A 527 -8.07 12.08 -4.49
N GLU A 528 -8.97 11.40 -5.21
CA GLU A 528 -10.02 10.55 -4.61
C GLU A 528 -9.44 9.36 -3.86
N ALA A 529 -8.47 8.65 -4.46
CA ALA A 529 -7.79 7.53 -3.80
C ALA A 529 -7.05 7.99 -2.53
N ALA A 530 -6.33 9.12 -2.59
CA ALA A 530 -5.67 9.72 -1.44
C ALA A 530 -6.67 10.16 -0.36
N ALA A 531 -7.79 10.77 -0.76
CA ALA A 531 -8.84 11.19 0.16
C ALA A 531 -9.50 10.00 0.86
N ALA A 532 -9.66 8.86 0.18
CA ALA A 532 -10.30 7.67 0.74
C ALA A 532 -9.36 6.82 1.60
N ARG A 533 -8.04 7.02 1.54
CA ARG A 533 -7.03 6.26 2.29
C ARG A 533 -7.29 6.14 3.80
N PRO A 534 -7.79 7.17 4.52
CA PRO A 534 -8.14 7.04 5.93
C PRO A 534 -9.18 5.95 6.23
N ALA A 535 -9.93 5.45 5.23
CA ALA A 535 -10.83 4.30 5.39
C ALA A 535 -10.10 3.01 5.80
N LEU A 536 -8.78 2.93 5.57
CA LEU A 536 -7.93 1.81 6.01
C LEU A 536 -7.48 1.94 7.47
N GLU A 537 -7.60 3.13 8.08
CA GLU A 537 -7.10 3.34 9.42
C GLU A 537 -7.90 2.53 10.46
N PRO A 538 -7.21 1.85 11.40
CA PRO A 538 -7.86 1.15 12.48
C PRO A 538 -8.75 2.08 13.30
N SER A 539 -9.91 1.59 13.73
CA SER A 539 -10.90 2.37 14.47
C SER A 539 -10.36 2.99 15.77
N TRP A 540 -9.35 2.38 16.40
CA TRP A 540 -8.73 2.89 17.63
C TRP A 540 -7.85 4.13 17.43
N ARG A 541 -7.40 4.41 16.20
CA ARG A 541 -6.68 5.66 15.86
C ARG A 541 -7.62 6.85 15.69
N ARG A 542 -8.92 6.60 15.56
CA ARG A 542 -9.94 7.65 15.47
C ARG A 542 -10.39 8.03 16.87
N ASP A 543 -10.58 9.33 17.11
CA ASP A 543 -11.20 9.80 18.34
C ASP A 543 -12.56 9.09 18.51
N ARG A 544 -12.85 8.59 19.71
CA ARG A 544 -14.11 7.88 20.02
C ARG A 544 -15.34 8.70 19.70
N ASN A 545 -15.22 10.03 19.70
CA ASN A 545 -16.30 10.96 19.39
C ASN A 545 -16.26 11.53 17.97
N ALA A 546 -15.29 11.13 17.13
CA ALA A 546 -15.23 11.60 15.75
C ALA A 546 -16.41 11.03 14.94
N PRO A 547 -17.04 11.85 14.08
CA PRO A 547 -18.05 11.36 13.15
C PRO A 547 -17.47 10.26 12.24
N GLY A 548 -18.33 9.32 11.84
CA GLY A 548 -17.93 8.22 10.97
C GLY A 548 -17.34 8.72 9.66
N PHE A 549 -16.24 8.11 9.23
CA PHE A 549 -15.62 8.43 7.95
C PHE A 549 -16.56 8.03 6.79
N PRO A 550 -16.86 8.94 5.82
CA PRO A 550 -17.90 8.68 4.82
C PRO A 550 -17.58 7.56 3.82
N ALA A 551 -16.31 7.22 3.63
CA ALA A 551 -15.86 6.21 2.67
C ALA A 551 -15.50 4.89 3.36
N THR A 552 -15.77 3.77 2.68
CA THR A 552 -15.43 2.42 3.15
C THR A 552 -14.08 1.95 2.60
N ARG A 553 -13.59 0.81 3.11
CA ARG A 553 -12.41 0.13 2.56
C ARG A 553 -12.60 -0.22 1.07
N ASP A 554 -13.81 -0.62 0.68
CA ASP A 554 -14.15 -0.93 -0.72
C ASP A 554 -14.16 0.33 -1.61
N ASP A 555 -14.55 1.50 -1.05
CA ASP A 555 -14.45 2.77 -1.75
C ASP A 555 -12.98 3.10 -2.06
N PHE A 556 -12.10 2.95 -1.08
CA PHE A 556 -10.67 3.14 -1.28
C PHE A 556 -10.12 2.20 -2.36
N HIS A 557 -10.41 0.90 -2.26
CA HIS A 557 -9.94 -0.09 -3.23
C HIS A 557 -10.41 0.22 -4.66
N ALA A 558 -11.68 0.59 -4.84
CA ALA A 558 -12.20 0.96 -6.16
C ALA A 558 -11.51 2.22 -6.73
N TRP A 559 -11.24 3.23 -5.90
CA TRP A 559 -10.50 4.41 -6.34
C TRP A 559 -9.02 4.12 -6.64
N GLN A 560 -8.38 3.24 -5.85
CA GLN A 560 -7.00 2.82 -6.10
C GLN A 560 -6.88 2.06 -7.43
N LEU A 561 -7.78 1.11 -7.70
CA LEU A 561 -7.80 0.38 -8.98
C LEU A 561 -7.98 1.31 -10.18
N ARG A 562 -8.80 2.36 -10.06
CA ARG A 562 -8.93 3.40 -11.10
C ARG A 562 -7.68 4.22 -11.26
N ALA A 563 -7.00 4.56 -10.17
CA ALA A 563 -5.74 5.30 -10.21
C ALA A 563 -4.65 4.48 -10.91
N ASP A 564 -4.55 3.18 -10.62
CA ASP A 564 -3.60 2.26 -11.25
C ASP A 564 -3.89 2.10 -12.74
N ALA A 565 -5.16 1.94 -13.13
CA ALA A 565 -5.57 1.91 -14.53
C ALA A 565 -5.31 3.24 -15.27
N ALA A 566 -5.48 4.38 -14.58
CA ALA A 566 -5.15 5.69 -15.13
C ALA A 566 -3.64 5.85 -15.33
N ASP A 567 -2.81 5.33 -14.43
CA ASP A 567 -1.36 5.29 -14.61
C ASP A 567 -0.95 4.35 -15.76
N ALA A 568 -1.60 3.20 -15.92
CA ALA A 568 -1.39 2.31 -17.06
C ALA A 568 -1.70 3.02 -18.41
N LEU A 569 -2.81 3.77 -18.48
CA LEU A 569 -3.15 4.60 -19.64
C LEU A 569 -2.07 5.66 -19.87
N ARG A 570 -1.67 6.39 -18.82
CA ARG A 570 -0.62 7.42 -18.91
C ARG A 570 0.68 6.85 -19.47
N ARG A 571 1.15 5.71 -18.94
CA ARG A 571 2.35 5.02 -19.41
C ARG A 571 2.22 4.57 -20.86
N PHE A 572 1.04 4.09 -21.27
CA PHE A 572 0.80 3.74 -22.68
C PHE A 572 0.91 4.92 -23.64
N LEU A 573 0.57 6.14 -23.19
CA LEU A 573 0.71 7.35 -23.98
C LEU A 573 2.14 7.90 -24.00
N GLN A 574 2.91 7.72 -22.91
CA GLN A 574 4.19 8.41 -22.71
C GLN A 574 5.43 7.51 -22.84
N LEU A 575 5.31 6.20 -22.63
CA LEU A 575 6.45 5.27 -22.58
C LEU A 575 6.51 4.35 -23.81
N PRO A 576 7.69 3.74 -24.07
CA PRO A 576 7.79 2.66 -25.04
C PRO A 576 6.83 1.51 -24.73
N LEU A 577 6.24 0.95 -25.78
CA LEU A 577 5.19 -0.07 -25.70
C LEU A 577 5.55 -1.27 -24.80
N PRO A 578 6.76 -1.85 -24.81
CA PRO A 578 7.08 -2.98 -23.92
C PRO A 578 6.95 -2.66 -22.43
N VAL A 579 7.26 -1.42 -22.04
CA VAL A 579 7.14 -0.96 -20.64
C VAL A 579 5.66 -0.77 -20.28
N ALA A 580 4.91 -0.11 -21.17
CA ALA A 580 3.48 0.09 -20.97
C ALA A 580 2.69 -1.23 -20.94
N ALA A 581 3.06 -2.19 -21.80
CA ALA A 581 2.47 -3.53 -21.86
C ALA A 581 2.57 -4.25 -20.51
N ALA A 582 3.72 -4.17 -19.85
CA ALA A 582 3.93 -4.76 -18.54
C ALA A 582 2.96 -4.18 -17.50
N THR A 583 2.82 -2.85 -17.46
CA THR A 583 1.90 -2.20 -16.52
C THR A 583 0.44 -2.54 -16.82
N ILE A 584 0.02 -2.56 -18.09
CA ILE A 584 -1.34 -2.94 -18.48
C ILE A 584 -1.67 -4.36 -18.01
N VAL A 585 -0.79 -5.32 -18.32
CA VAL A 585 -0.98 -6.74 -17.97
C VAL A 585 -0.93 -6.96 -16.45
N HIS A 586 -0.03 -6.27 -15.75
CA HIS A 586 0.08 -6.34 -14.30
C HIS A 586 -1.22 -5.96 -13.60
N HIS A 587 -1.90 -4.91 -14.08
CA HIS A 587 -3.13 -4.41 -13.45
C HIS A 587 -4.43 -5.06 -13.97
N ARG A 588 -4.40 -5.95 -14.98
CA ARG A 588 -5.60 -6.67 -15.44
C ARG A 588 -6.28 -7.40 -14.28
N LEU A 589 -7.58 -7.20 -14.11
CA LEU A 589 -8.33 -7.81 -13.01
C LEU A 589 -8.87 -9.20 -13.37
N SER A 590 -9.21 -9.42 -14.63
CA SER A 590 -9.64 -10.73 -15.15
C SER A 590 -8.56 -11.78 -14.94
N ASP A 591 -8.92 -12.95 -14.41
CA ASP A 591 -8.06 -14.14 -14.34
C ASP A 591 -7.86 -14.82 -15.71
N ASP A 592 -8.73 -14.50 -16.67
CA ASP A 592 -8.71 -14.99 -18.06
C ASP A 592 -7.90 -14.08 -19.01
N TRP A 593 -7.22 -13.04 -18.49
CA TRP A 593 -6.53 -12.01 -19.29
C TRP A 593 -5.55 -12.59 -20.33
N ARG A 594 -4.90 -13.73 -20.05
CA ARG A 594 -3.97 -14.39 -21.00
C ARG A 594 -4.67 -14.92 -22.24
N ARG A 595 -5.85 -15.52 -22.06
CA ARG A 595 -6.67 -16.03 -23.17
C ARG A 595 -7.14 -14.86 -24.02
N GLU A 596 -7.63 -13.80 -23.38
CA GLU A 596 -8.05 -12.58 -24.07
C GLU A 596 -6.90 -11.92 -24.82
N LEU A 597 -5.69 -11.89 -24.24
CA LEU A 597 -4.51 -11.38 -24.91
C LEU A 597 -4.15 -12.23 -26.14
N ALA A 598 -4.23 -13.56 -26.04
CA ALA A 598 -4.01 -14.45 -27.17
C ALA A 598 -5.04 -14.21 -28.30
N GLU A 599 -6.30 -13.97 -27.94
CA GLU A 599 -7.38 -13.60 -28.88
C GLU A 599 -7.09 -12.24 -29.54
N ASP A 600 -6.78 -11.21 -28.75
CA ASP A 600 -6.48 -9.86 -29.25
C ASP A 600 -5.23 -9.85 -30.16
N LEU A 601 -4.26 -10.73 -29.89
CA LEU A 601 -3.12 -10.94 -30.78
C LEU A 601 -3.55 -11.67 -32.07
N ALA A 602 -4.55 -12.55 -32.06
CA ALA A 602 -4.96 -13.33 -33.23
C ALA A 602 -5.76 -12.51 -34.27
N VAL A 603 -6.40 -11.42 -33.87
CA VAL A 603 -7.19 -10.55 -34.75
C VAL A 603 -6.26 -9.79 -35.71
N GLN A 604 -6.60 -9.82 -37.01
CA GLN A 604 -5.89 -9.13 -38.11
C GLN A 604 -6.61 -7.85 -38.54
#